data_AF-A0A946YLA9-F1
#
_entry.id   AF-A0A946YLA9-F1
#
_cell.length_a   1.000
_cell.length_b   1.000
_cell.length_c   1.000
_cell.angle_alpha   90.00
_cell.angle_beta   90.00
_cell.angle_gamma   90.00
#
_symmetry.space_group_name_H-M   'P 1'
#
loop_
_entity.id
_entity.type
_entity.pdbx_description
1 polymer ?
#
loop_
_entity_poly.entity_id
_entity_poly.type
_entity_poly.pdbx_seq_one_letter_code
_entity_poly.pdbx_strand_id
1 'polypeptide(L)'
;MFFERPEAGERALLVHCHFTRPQRDALDSSVDEFIELVRAAGVSPVYLESTRRDDATPRYLIGAGKVEEMAELVAAHDIDVVLFNHSLSPSQERNLEKVLQCKVVDRTGLILDIFAQRARSHAGKLQVELAQLEHISTRLIRGWTHLERQRGGIGLRGPGESQLETDRRLLRERIKTIRRRLQKIDAQHQQGRRARNRAELPTVALVGYTNAGKSTLFNALTASTVLVKDQLFATLDTTMRALEL
;
A
#
# COMPACT_ATOMS: atom_id res chain seq x y z
N MET A 1 -10.00 1.81 -15.06
CA MET A 1 -9.42 1.89 -13.69
C MET A 1 -8.12 2.67 -13.80
N PHE A 2 -7.82 3.62 -12.91
CA PHE A 2 -6.56 4.38 -12.91
C PHE A 2 -5.36 3.56 -12.40
N PHE A 3 -5.49 2.24 -12.29
CA PHE A 3 -4.68 1.40 -11.41
C PHE A 3 -4.36 0.08 -12.11
N GLU A 4 -3.08 -0.15 -12.41
CA GLU A 4 -2.57 -1.50 -12.67
C GLU A 4 -2.16 -2.09 -11.34
N ARG A 5 -2.90 -3.11 -10.90
CA ARG A 5 -2.59 -3.88 -9.70
C ARG A 5 -1.71 -5.05 -10.09
N PRO A 6 -0.83 -5.53 -9.21
CA PRO A 6 -0.25 -6.86 -9.38
C PRO A 6 -1.40 -7.86 -9.57
N GLU A 7 -1.44 -8.56 -10.69
CA GLU A 7 -2.45 -9.58 -10.95
C GLU A 7 -2.17 -10.84 -10.12
N ALA A 8 -3.23 -11.57 -9.78
CA ALA A 8 -3.10 -12.81 -9.04
C ALA A 8 -2.30 -13.83 -9.87
N GLY A 9 -1.19 -14.32 -9.33
CA GLY A 9 -0.29 -15.23 -10.03
C GLY A 9 0.99 -14.60 -10.58
N GLU A 10 1.19 -13.28 -10.45
CA GLU A 10 2.47 -12.65 -10.77
C GLU A 10 3.62 -13.26 -9.95
N ARG A 11 4.74 -13.49 -10.63
CA ARG A 11 5.98 -14.01 -10.06
C ARG A 11 6.77 -12.85 -9.47
N ALA A 12 7.03 -12.91 -8.17
CA ALA A 12 7.72 -11.84 -7.45
C ALA A 12 9.14 -12.20 -7.02
N LEU A 13 10.04 -11.24 -7.19
CA LEU A 13 11.31 -11.15 -6.47
C LEU A 13 11.11 -10.31 -5.22
N LEU A 14 11.36 -10.91 -4.06
CA LEU A 14 11.32 -10.22 -2.78
C LEU A 14 12.68 -9.66 -2.44
N VAL A 15 12.72 -8.42 -1.98
CA VAL A 15 13.96 -7.74 -1.59
C VAL A 15 13.85 -7.24 -0.17
N HIS A 16 14.75 -7.72 0.68
CA HIS A 16 14.83 -7.31 2.07
C HIS A 16 16.22 -6.77 2.41
N CYS A 17 16.24 -5.66 3.15
CA CYS A 17 17.48 -4.97 3.49
C CYS A 17 17.64 -4.90 5.01
N HIS A 18 18.62 -5.63 5.54
CA HIS A 18 19.02 -5.47 6.93
C HIS A 18 19.92 -4.24 7.06
N PHE A 19 19.37 -3.16 7.60
CA PHE A 19 20.12 -1.96 7.94
C PHE A 19 20.70 -2.07 9.34
N THR A 20 22.01 -1.85 9.50
CA THR A 20 22.65 -1.86 10.82
C THR A 20 22.32 -0.58 11.61
N ARG A 21 22.01 0.52 10.92
CA ARG A 21 21.48 1.73 11.54
C ARG A 21 19.95 1.71 11.55
N PRO A 22 19.32 2.09 12.68
CA PRO A 22 17.87 2.23 12.73
C PRO A 22 17.43 3.31 11.74
N GLN A 23 16.62 2.95 10.76
CA GLN A 23 15.98 3.93 9.89
C GLN A 23 14.76 4.52 10.60
N ARG A 24 14.51 5.82 10.37
CA ARG A 24 13.39 6.55 11.00
C ARG A 24 12.02 5.92 10.72
N ASP A 25 11.88 5.15 9.65
CA ASP A 25 10.63 4.50 9.21
C ASP A 25 10.76 2.97 9.08
N ALA A 26 11.83 2.35 9.59
CA ALA A 26 11.97 0.90 9.56
C ALA A 26 11.04 0.26 10.60
N LEU A 27 9.90 -0.24 10.15
CA LEU A 27 9.24 -1.35 10.82
C LEU A 27 10.23 -2.52 10.80
N ASP A 28 10.73 -2.91 11.97
CA ASP A 28 11.58 -4.09 12.18
C ASP A 28 10.71 -5.34 12.00
N SER A 29 10.24 -5.53 10.77
CA SER A 29 9.30 -6.54 10.34
C SER A 29 10.09 -7.74 9.84
N SER A 30 9.71 -8.92 10.30
CA SER A 30 10.39 -10.14 9.89
C SER A 30 10.18 -10.38 8.39
N VAL A 31 11.17 -11.04 7.78
CA VAL A 31 11.04 -11.51 6.40
C VAL A 31 9.82 -12.44 6.25
N ASP A 32 9.52 -13.24 7.28
CA ASP A 32 8.37 -14.13 7.29
C ASP A 32 7.05 -13.36 7.19
N GLU A 33 6.90 -12.26 7.94
CA GLU A 33 5.73 -11.38 7.84
C GLU A 33 5.61 -10.79 6.43
N PHE A 34 6.73 -10.42 5.81
CA PHE A 34 6.71 -9.89 4.45
C PHE A 34 6.27 -10.95 3.43
N ILE A 35 6.74 -12.18 3.55
CA ILE A 35 6.29 -13.30 2.70
C ILE A 35 4.78 -13.52 2.88
N GLU A 36 4.27 -13.46 4.11
CA GLU A 36 2.83 -13.53 4.37
C GLU A 36 2.05 -12.38 3.72
N LEU A 37 2.59 -11.16 3.70
CA LEU A 37 1.98 -10.02 3.00
C LEU A 37 1.89 -10.27 1.50
N VAL A 38 2.98 -10.74 0.89
CA VAL A 38 3.04 -11.02 -0.55
C VAL A 38 2.00 -12.07 -0.92
N ARG A 39 1.94 -13.17 -0.15
CA ARG A 39 0.93 -14.23 -0.34
C ARG A 39 -0.49 -13.70 -0.13
N ALA A 40 -0.70 -12.84 0.86
CA ALA A 40 -2.01 -12.23 1.14
C ALA A 40 -2.47 -11.29 0.01
N ALA A 41 -1.55 -10.72 -0.77
CA ALA A 41 -1.85 -9.93 -1.95
C ALA A 41 -2.19 -10.78 -3.19
N GLY A 42 -1.97 -12.11 -3.13
CA GLY A 42 -2.18 -13.03 -4.25
C GLY A 42 -0.98 -13.14 -5.20
N VAL A 43 0.19 -12.67 -4.78
CA VAL A 43 1.43 -12.69 -5.55
C VAL A 43 2.26 -13.91 -5.14
N SER A 44 2.94 -14.55 -6.10
CA SER A 44 3.76 -15.74 -5.86
C SER A 44 5.23 -15.36 -5.58
N PRO A 45 5.73 -15.47 -4.33
CA PRO A 45 7.13 -15.18 -4.05
C PRO A 45 8.02 -16.30 -4.60
N VAL A 46 8.81 -16.00 -5.63
CA VAL A 46 9.69 -16.99 -6.30
C VAL A 46 11.10 -16.93 -5.73
N TYR A 47 11.60 -15.71 -5.49
CA TYR A 47 12.95 -15.48 -4.98
C TYR A 47 12.93 -14.49 -3.83
N LEU A 48 13.88 -14.65 -2.91
CA LEU A 48 14.12 -13.72 -1.81
C LEU A 48 15.60 -13.33 -1.81
N GLU A 49 15.85 -12.06 -2.06
CA GLU A 49 17.16 -11.43 -1.98
C GLU A 49 17.26 -10.62 -0.70
N SER A 50 18.16 -11.06 0.18
CA SER A 50 18.46 -10.39 1.45
C SER A 50 19.84 -9.77 1.38
N THR A 51 19.91 -8.44 1.55
CA THR A 51 21.18 -7.71 1.61
C THR A 51 21.38 -7.09 2.99
N ARG A 52 22.63 -7.01 3.44
CA ARG A 52 23.00 -6.28 4.66
C ARG A 52 23.76 -5.01 4.29
N ARG A 53 23.39 -3.87 4.88
CA ARG A 53 24.05 -2.58 4.65
C ARG A 53 24.02 -1.72 5.90
N ASP A 54 24.91 -0.73 5.96
CA ASP A 54 24.91 0.23 7.06
C ASP A 54 23.81 1.28 6.94
N ASP A 55 23.56 1.75 5.72
CA ASP A 55 22.55 2.78 5.44
C ASP A 55 21.94 2.62 4.03
N ALA A 56 20.77 3.21 3.85
CA ALA A 56 20.06 3.25 2.58
C ALA A 56 20.79 4.14 1.57
N THR A 57 20.86 3.69 0.31
CA THR A 57 21.37 4.55 -0.76
C THR A 57 20.25 5.47 -1.29
N PRO A 58 20.51 6.77 -1.53
CA PRO A 58 19.51 7.67 -2.09
C PRO A 58 19.02 7.26 -3.48
N ARG A 59 19.85 6.52 -4.25
CA ARG A 59 19.56 6.17 -5.64
C ARG A 59 18.66 4.95 -5.78
N TYR A 60 18.91 3.88 -5.02
CA TYR A 60 18.27 2.58 -5.21
C TYR A 60 17.82 1.89 -3.92
N LEU A 61 17.99 2.54 -2.75
CA LEU A 61 17.92 1.91 -1.41
C LEU A 61 19.07 0.92 -1.17
N ILE A 62 19.36 0.04 -2.13
CA ILE A 62 20.44 -0.94 -2.15
C ILE A 62 21.65 -0.47 -2.96
N GLY A 63 22.71 -1.28 -3.01
CA GLY A 63 23.91 -0.98 -3.80
C GLY A 63 23.69 -1.21 -5.29
N ALA A 64 24.35 -0.42 -6.15
CA ALA A 64 24.20 -0.51 -7.62
C ALA A 64 24.50 -1.92 -8.17
N GLY A 65 25.60 -2.55 -7.74
CA GLY A 65 25.93 -3.91 -8.18
C GLY A 65 24.85 -4.93 -7.82
N LYS A 66 24.16 -4.77 -6.68
CA LYS A 66 23.05 -5.66 -6.31
C LYS A 66 21.81 -5.44 -7.18
N VAL A 67 21.57 -4.20 -7.63
CA VAL A 67 20.49 -3.92 -8.58
C VAL A 67 20.79 -4.58 -9.94
N GLU A 68 22.05 -4.56 -10.36
CA GLU A 68 22.49 -5.21 -11.62
C GLU A 68 22.31 -6.73 -11.53
N GLU A 69 22.77 -7.37 -10.44
CA GLU A 69 22.50 -8.80 -10.16
C GLU A 69 21.01 -9.13 -10.18
N MET A 70 20.18 -8.28 -9.56
CA MET A 70 18.74 -8.46 -9.55
C MET A 70 18.12 -8.32 -10.94
N ALA A 71 18.65 -7.43 -11.80
CA ALA A 71 18.16 -7.28 -13.16
C ALA A 71 18.41 -8.55 -13.98
N GLU A 72 19.56 -9.19 -13.79
CA GLU A 72 19.87 -10.49 -14.39
C GLU A 72 18.91 -11.58 -13.89
N LEU A 73 18.63 -11.63 -12.58
CA LEU A 73 17.66 -12.56 -12.01
C LEU A 73 16.24 -12.34 -12.55
N VAL A 74 15.81 -11.08 -12.67
CA VAL A 74 14.49 -10.71 -13.21
C VAL A 74 14.35 -11.23 -14.64
N ALA A 75 15.36 -11.02 -15.47
CA ALA A 75 15.37 -11.49 -16.85
C ALA A 75 15.48 -13.02 -16.97
N ALA A 76 16.25 -13.68 -16.10
CA ALA A 76 16.46 -15.12 -16.15
C ALA A 76 15.25 -15.93 -15.66
N HIS A 77 14.42 -15.35 -14.80
CA HIS A 77 13.35 -16.06 -14.11
C HIS A 77 11.95 -15.53 -14.44
N ASP A 78 11.80 -14.71 -15.48
CA ASP A 78 10.53 -14.10 -15.90
C ASP A 78 9.76 -13.54 -14.70
N ILE A 79 10.40 -12.63 -13.97
CA ILE A 79 9.80 -11.98 -12.79
C ILE A 79 8.96 -10.80 -13.27
N ASP A 80 7.68 -10.79 -12.89
CA ASP A 80 6.73 -9.74 -13.27
C ASP A 80 6.86 -8.49 -12.38
N VAL A 81 7.17 -8.71 -11.09
CA VAL A 81 7.19 -7.66 -10.08
C VAL A 81 8.30 -7.84 -9.06
N VAL A 82 8.95 -6.74 -8.67
CA VAL A 82 9.95 -6.72 -7.60
C VAL A 82 9.35 -6.01 -6.39
N LEU A 83 9.28 -6.72 -5.27
CA LEU A 83 8.65 -6.26 -4.03
C LEU A 83 9.70 -5.94 -2.98
N PHE A 84 9.74 -4.69 -2.53
CA PHE A 84 10.67 -4.25 -1.48
C PHE A 84 10.01 -4.25 -0.11
N ASN A 85 10.64 -4.89 0.88
CA ASN A 85 10.16 -4.89 2.27
C ASN A 85 10.35 -3.56 3.02
N HIS A 86 10.73 -2.50 2.31
CA HIS A 86 10.93 -1.17 2.85
C HIS A 86 10.20 -0.16 1.99
N SER A 87 9.82 0.97 2.58
CA SER A 87 9.28 2.10 1.83
C SER A 87 10.34 2.67 0.90
N LEU A 88 9.95 2.97 -0.33
CA LEU A 88 10.82 3.56 -1.34
C LEU A 88 10.42 4.99 -1.63
N SER A 89 11.40 5.89 -1.73
CA SER A 89 11.16 7.23 -2.26
C SER A 89 10.77 7.16 -3.75
N PRO A 90 9.98 8.13 -4.25
CA PRO A 90 9.62 8.20 -5.68
C PRO A 90 10.80 8.21 -6.66
N SER A 91 11.96 8.68 -6.21
CA SER A 91 13.20 8.63 -7.00
C SER A 91 13.83 7.24 -7.02
N GLN A 92 13.83 6.53 -5.89
CA GLN A 92 14.40 5.18 -5.80
C GLN A 92 13.59 4.20 -6.65
N GLU A 93 12.27 4.18 -6.47
CA GLU A 93 11.35 3.31 -7.23
C GLU A 93 11.54 3.48 -8.74
N ARG A 94 11.48 4.72 -9.25
CA ARG A 94 11.70 4.99 -10.68
C ARG A 94 13.07 4.55 -11.18
N ASN A 95 14.11 4.77 -10.38
CA ASN A 95 15.46 4.37 -10.77
C ASN A 95 15.59 2.85 -10.81
N LEU A 96 14.94 2.14 -9.88
CA LEU A 96 14.87 0.68 -9.86
C LEU A 96 14.09 0.14 -11.06
N GLU A 97 12.89 0.67 -11.35
CA GLU A 97 12.10 0.27 -12.53
C GLU A 97 12.89 0.44 -13.84
N LYS A 98 13.67 1.51 -13.97
CA LYS A 98 14.53 1.74 -15.14
C LYS A 98 15.63 0.71 -15.32
N VAL A 99 16.14 0.12 -14.25
CA VAL A 99 17.22 -0.87 -14.33
C VAL A 99 16.65 -2.27 -14.45
N LEU A 100 15.62 -2.57 -13.65
CA LEU A 100 15.00 -3.89 -13.55
C LEU A 100 14.04 -4.19 -14.71
N GLN A 101 13.56 -3.15 -15.42
CA GLN A 101 12.63 -3.27 -16.56
C GLN A 101 11.31 -3.97 -16.20
N CYS A 102 10.95 -4.01 -14.92
CA CYS A 102 9.70 -4.57 -14.40
C CYS A 102 9.08 -3.62 -13.38
N LYS A 103 7.87 -3.93 -12.93
CA LYS A 103 7.18 -3.17 -11.89
C LYS A 103 7.91 -3.28 -10.57
N VAL A 104 8.08 -2.17 -9.87
CA VAL A 104 8.64 -2.15 -8.50
C VAL A 104 7.56 -1.65 -7.55
N VAL A 105 7.29 -2.42 -6.49
CA VAL A 105 6.31 -2.02 -5.47
C VAL A 105 6.98 -2.07 -4.10
N ASP A 106 6.80 -1.00 -3.33
CA ASP A 106 7.29 -0.93 -1.97
C ASP A 106 6.31 -1.56 -0.97
N ARG A 107 6.75 -1.75 0.28
CA ARG A 107 5.91 -2.35 1.33
C ARG A 107 4.61 -1.59 1.53
N THR A 108 4.64 -0.26 1.41
CA THR A 108 3.44 0.58 1.54
C THR A 108 2.44 0.31 0.42
N GLY A 109 2.88 0.26 -0.83
CA GLY A 109 2.05 -0.08 -1.99
C GLY A 109 1.42 -1.46 -1.85
N LEU A 110 2.20 -2.46 -1.44
CA LEU A 110 1.72 -3.83 -1.21
C LEU A 110 0.60 -3.88 -0.16
N ILE A 111 0.77 -3.18 0.96
CA ILE A 111 -0.25 -3.09 2.02
C ILE A 111 -1.53 -2.41 1.50
N LEU A 112 -1.39 -1.32 0.74
CA LEU A 112 -2.54 -0.62 0.17
C LEU A 112 -3.30 -1.49 -0.84
N ASP A 113 -2.61 -2.32 -1.61
CA ASP A 113 -3.23 -3.27 -2.53
C ASP A 113 -4.00 -4.36 -1.79
N ILE A 114 -3.43 -4.92 -0.72
CA ILE A 114 -4.17 -5.84 0.17
C ILE A 114 -5.41 -5.15 0.71
N PHE A 115 -5.30 -3.92 1.21
CA PHE A 115 -6.45 -3.19 1.74
C PHE A 115 -7.53 -2.96 0.68
N ALA A 116 -7.15 -2.70 -0.56
CA ALA A 116 -8.09 -2.51 -1.65
C ALA A 116 -8.85 -3.80 -1.99
N GLN A 117 -8.22 -4.97 -1.83
CA GLN A 117 -8.87 -6.27 -1.97
C GLN A 117 -9.81 -6.59 -0.79
N ARG A 118 -9.51 -6.08 0.41
CA ARG A 118 -10.24 -6.39 1.64
C ARG A 118 -11.34 -5.39 1.99
N ALA A 119 -11.28 -4.15 1.50
CA ALA A 119 -12.25 -3.11 1.80
C ALA A 119 -13.63 -3.43 1.20
N ARG A 120 -14.60 -3.77 2.07
CA ARG A 120 -15.97 -4.09 1.66
C ARG A 120 -16.90 -2.91 1.91
N SER A 121 -16.78 -2.29 3.08
CA SER A 121 -17.62 -1.15 3.46
C SER A 121 -17.36 0.07 2.58
N HIS A 122 -18.38 0.91 2.40
CA HIS A 122 -18.22 2.17 1.66
C HIS A 122 -17.19 3.10 2.32
N ALA A 123 -17.16 3.14 3.65
CA ALA A 123 -16.18 3.93 4.40
C ALA A 123 -14.75 3.41 4.18
N GLY A 124 -14.54 2.10 4.31
CA GLY A 124 -13.25 1.45 4.10
C GLY A 124 -12.75 1.66 2.67
N LYS A 125 -13.62 1.49 1.67
CA LYS A 125 -13.27 1.75 0.25
C LYS A 125 -12.79 3.18 0.03
N LEU A 126 -13.47 4.17 0.61
CA LEU A 126 -13.05 5.58 0.51
C LEU A 126 -11.72 5.85 1.23
N GLN A 127 -11.48 5.24 2.38
CA GLN A 127 -10.21 5.39 3.11
C GLN A 127 -9.04 4.78 2.34
N VAL A 128 -9.23 3.60 1.76
CA VAL A 128 -8.21 2.94 0.95
C VAL A 128 -7.95 3.72 -0.34
N GLU A 129 -9.00 4.16 -1.04
CA GLU A 129 -8.86 5.00 -2.24
C GLU A 129 -8.11 6.29 -1.92
N LEU A 130 -8.42 6.94 -0.79
CA LEU A 130 -7.70 8.13 -0.35
C LEU A 130 -6.21 7.84 -0.15
N ALA A 131 -5.87 6.78 0.58
CA ALA A 131 -4.49 6.42 0.87
C ALA A 131 -3.72 6.05 -0.41
N GLN A 132 -4.34 5.32 -1.34
CA GLN A 132 -3.77 5.03 -2.66
C GLN A 132 -3.49 6.31 -3.46
N LEU A 133 -4.46 7.24 -3.52
CA LEU A 133 -4.27 8.49 -4.24
C LEU A 133 -3.18 9.36 -3.61
N GLU A 134 -3.11 9.42 -2.28
CA GLU A 134 -2.05 10.15 -1.57
C GLU A 134 -0.67 9.54 -1.86
N HIS A 135 -0.54 8.22 -1.79
CA HIS A 135 0.69 7.49 -2.10
C HIS A 135 1.16 7.77 -3.54
N ILE A 136 0.27 7.60 -4.53
CA ILE A 136 0.57 7.79 -5.95
C ILE A 136 0.84 9.28 -6.29
N SER A 137 0.17 10.22 -5.61
CA SER A 137 0.33 11.67 -5.87
C SER A 137 1.79 12.15 -5.75
N THR A 138 2.58 11.50 -4.90
CA THR A 138 4.00 11.81 -4.70
C THR A 138 4.89 11.18 -5.77
N ARG A 139 4.42 10.11 -6.42
CA ARG A 139 5.16 9.30 -7.40
C ARG A 139 4.98 9.76 -8.85
N LEU A 140 3.87 10.45 -9.15
CA LEU A 140 3.48 10.89 -10.49
C LEU A 140 4.37 11.96 -11.15
N ILE A 141 5.24 12.66 -10.41
CA ILE A 141 5.86 13.91 -10.87
C ILE A 141 6.83 13.73 -12.05
N ARG A 142 7.36 12.54 -12.35
CA ARG A 142 8.29 12.36 -13.50
C ARG A 142 8.15 11.07 -14.32
N GLY A 143 7.21 10.18 -13.98
CA GLY A 143 6.96 8.96 -14.76
C GLY A 143 6.42 9.27 -16.17
N TRP A 144 5.78 10.42 -16.34
CA TRP A 144 5.14 10.88 -17.57
C TRP A 144 6.05 11.78 -18.44
N THR A 145 7.33 11.91 -18.11
CA THR A 145 8.31 12.68 -18.90
C THR A 145 8.50 12.14 -20.33
N HIS A 146 8.06 10.91 -20.61
CA HIS A 146 8.04 10.32 -21.96
C HIS A 146 6.86 10.82 -22.83
N LEU A 147 5.73 11.21 -22.23
CA LEU A 147 4.56 11.74 -22.96
C LEU A 147 4.80 13.15 -23.52
N GLU A 148 5.57 13.98 -22.80
CA GLU A 148 5.98 15.30 -23.29
C GLU A 148 6.95 15.21 -24.48
N ARG A 149 7.80 14.17 -24.52
CA ARG A 149 8.75 13.98 -25.64
C ARG A 149 8.10 13.41 -26.90
N GLN A 150 7.07 12.58 -26.76
CA GLN A 150 6.36 12.00 -27.92
C GLN A 150 5.49 13.02 -28.68
N ARG A 151 5.17 14.18 -28.08
CA ARG A 151 4.31 15.21 -28.72
C ARG A 151 5.04 16.39 -29.36
N GLY A 152 6.37 16.34 -29.47
CA GLY A 152 7.14 17.22 -30.37
C GLY A 152 7.17 18.68 -29.92
N GLY A 153 8.38 19.22 -29.72
CA GLY A 153 8.63 20.57 -29.23
C GLY A 153 8.32 21.73 -30.20
N ILE A 154 7.24 21.67 -30.98
CA ILE A 154 6.84 22.78 -31.86
C ILE A 154 5.31 22.92 -31.88
N GLY A 155 4.79 23.94 -31.20
CA GLY A 155 3.62 24.66 -31.72
C GLY A 155 2.22 24.24 -31.30
N LEU A 156 1.98 23.65 -30.12
CA LEU A 156 0.62 23.57 -29.59
C LEU A 156 0.27 24.83 -28.78
N ARG A 157 -0.34 25.81 -29.46
CA ARG A 157 -1.18 26.85 -28.83
C ARG A 157 -2.44 26.18 -28.27
N GLY A 158 -2.27 25.45 -27.18
CA GLY A 158 -3.34 24.94 -26.31
C GLY A 158 -3.37 25.72 -24.99
N PRO A 159 -4.34 25.46 -24.10
CA PRO A 159 -4.46 26.18 -22.83
C PRO A 159 -3.14 26.07 -22.07
N GLY A 160 -2.64 27.18 -21.51
CA GLY A 160 -1.28 27.29 -20.95
C GLY A 160 -0.97 26.41 -19.72
N GLU A 161 -1.78 25.40 -19.42
CA GLU A 161 -1.59 24.41 -18.35
C GLU A 161 -0.90 23.16 -18.96
N SER A 162 0.18 22.69 -18.33
CA SER A 162 0.82 21.42 -18.74
C SER A 162 -0.08 20.23 -18.41
N GLN A 163 -0.01 19.13 -19.17
CA GLN A 163 -0.81 17.92 -18.88
C GLN A 163 -0.56 17.39 -17.46
N LEU A 164 0.69 17.43 -17.02
CA LEU A 164 1.10 17.06 -15.66
C LEU A 164 0.40 17.92 -14.59
N GLU A 165 0.21 19.20 -14.86
CA GLU A 165 -0.46 20.12 -13.95
C GLU A 165 -1.97 19.85 -13.89
N THR A 166 -2.59 19.62 -15.05
CA THR A 166 -3.99 19.20 -15.13
C THR A 166 -4.24 17.91 -14.36
N ASP A 167 -3.40 16.89 -14.53
CA ASP A 167 -3.56 15.61 -13.82
C ASP A 167 -3.36 15.75 -12.30
N ARG A 168 -2.37 16.55 -11.88
CA ARG A 168 -2.19 16.88 -10.45
C ARG A 168 -3.40 17.61 -9.89
N ARG A 169 -4.02 18.51 -10.66
CA ARG A 169 -5.23 19.21 -10.26
C ARG A 169 -6.40 18.25 -10.10
N LEU A 170 -6.64 17.37 -11.07
CA LEU A 170 -7.69 16.35 -11.03
C LEU A 170 -7.54 15.41 -9.82
N LEU A 171 -6.31 14.97 -9.52
CA LEU A 171 -6.04 14.14 -8.34
C LEU A 171 -6.30 14.87 -7.03
N ARG A 172 -5.87 16.13 -6.91
CA ARG A 172 -6.14 16.96 -5.72
C ARG A 172 -7.64 17.17 -5.52
N GLU A 173 -8.39 17.43 -6.60
CA GLU A 173 -9.84 17.57 -6.55
C GLU A 173 -10.51 16.26 -6.11
N ARG A 174 -10.03 15.11 -6.59
CA ARG A 174 -10.51 13.79 -6.17
C ARG A 174 -10.25 13.54 -4.68
N ILE A 175 -9.01 13.76 -4.22
CA ILE A 175 -8.61 13.66 -2.81
C ILE A 175 -9.51 14.54 -1.93
N LYS A 176 -9.72 15.81 -2.33
CA LYS A 176 -10.59 16.75 -1.61
C LYS A 176 -12.02 16.26 -1.51
N THR A 177 -12.55 15.67 -2.59
CA THR A 177 -13.90 15.10 -2.63
C THR A 177 -14.03 13.90 -1.70
N ILE A 178 -13.07 12.98 -1.71
CA ILE A 178 -13.07 11.81 -0.84
C ILE A 178 -12.98 12.22 0.63
N ARG A 179 -12.06 13.15 0.99
CA ARG A 179 -11.93 13.68 2.35
C ARG A 179 -13.25 14.27 2.87
N ARG A 180 -13.96 15.05 2.04
CA ARG A 180 -15.30 15.59 2.39
C ARG A 180 -16.33 14.49 2.63
N ARG A 181 -16.32 13.40 1.86
CA ARG A 181 -17.21 12.25 2.06
C ARG A 181 -16.89 11.53 3.37
N LEU A 182 -15.61 11.33 3.67
CA LEU A 182 -15.16 10.73 4.94
C LEU A 182 -15.55 11.57 6.16
N GLN A 183 -15.48 12.91 6.06
CA GLN A 183 -15.95 13.79 7.14
C GLN A 183 -17.43 13.60 7.48
N LYS A 184 -18.29 13.38 6.48
CA LYS A 184 -19.71 13.09 6.71
C LYS A 184 -19.92 11.75 7.42
N ILE A 185 -19.14 10.73 7.03
CA ILE A 185 -19.17 9.40 7.67
C ILE A 185 -18.71 9.50 9.12
N ASP A 186 -17.64 10.26 9.40
CA ASP A 186 -17.15 10.47 10.77
C ASP A 186 -18.20 11.18 11.65
N ALA A 187 -18.86 12.21 11.12
CA ALA A 187 -19.94 12.90 11.84
C ALA A 187 -21.08 11.94 12.24
N GLN A 188 -21.45 11.00 11.35
CA GLN A 188 -22.44 9.96 11.65
C GLN A 188 -21.95 8.99 12.75
N HIS A 189 -20.67 8.58 12.71
CA HIS A 189 -20.09 7.75 13.78
C HIS A 189 -20.05 8.47 15.13
N GLN A 190 -19.74 9.78 15.14
CA GLN A 190 -19.74 10.57 16.37
C GLN A 190 -21.14 10.68 16.99
N GLN A 191 -22.18 10.82 16.17
CA GLN A 191 -23.56 10.82 16.67
C GLN A 191 -23.91 9.49 17.35
N GLY A 192 -23.51 8.36 16.77
CA GLY A 192 -23.67 7.04 17.39
C GLY A 192 -22.89 6.89 18.70
N ARG A 193 -21.67 7.44 18.79
CA ARG A 193 -20.89 7.47 20.04
C ARG A 193 -21.58 8.29 21.12
N ARG A 194 -22.12 9.47 20.78
CA ARG A 194 -22.87 10.33 21.72
C ARG A 194 -24.10 9.63 22.29
N ALA A 195 -24.84 8.89 21.46
CA ALA A 195 -25.99 8.12 21.91
C ALA A 195 -25.60 7.04 22.93
N ARG A 196 -24.49 6.32 22.68
CA ARG A 196 -23.97 5.30 23.61
C ARG A 196 -23.47 5.89 24.92
N ASN A 197 -22.75 7.01 24.87
CA ASN A 197 -22.29 7.70 26.08
C ASN A 197 -23.47 8.17 26.93
N ARG A 198 -24.56 8.64 26.31
CA ARG A 198 -25.79 9.02 27.03
C ARG A 198 -26.51 7.84 27.64
N ALA A 199 -26.43 6.66 27.02
CA ALA A 199 -27.00 5.42 27.52
C ALA A 199 -26.06 4.66 28.49
N GLU A 200 -24.92 5.26 28.86
CA GLU A 200 -23.91 4.68 29.78
C GLU A 200 -23.43 3.28 29.37
N LEU A 201 -23.42 2.98 28.07
CA LEU A 201 -23.00 1.68 27.55
C LEU A 201 -21.47 1.57 27.51
N PRO A 202 -20.84 0.64 28.25
CA PRO A 202 -19.40 0.44 28.21
C PRO A 202 -18.98 -0.03 26.81
N THR A 203 -17.88 0.55 26.29
CA THR A 203 -17.34 0.20 24.98
C THR A 203 -15.91 -0.32 25.12
N VAL A 204 -15.66 -1.52 24.62
CA VAL A 204 -14.34 -2.16 24.64
C VAL A 204 -13.84 -2.34 23.20
N ALA A 205 -12.55 -2.12 22.97
CA ALA A 205 -11.90 -2.32 21.68
C ALA A 205 -10.76 -3.33 21.80
N LEU A 206 -10.68 -4.26 20.85
CA LEU A 206 -9.58 -5.22 20.75
C LEU A 206 -8.47 -4.65 19.86
N VAL A 207 -7.26 -4.55 20.40
CA VAL A 207 -6.07 -4.03 19.70
C VAL A 207 -4.96 -5.07 19.72
N GLY A 208 -4.15 -5.11 18.66
CA GLY A 208 -3.05 -6.07 18.49
C GLY A 208 -2.67 -6.24 17.01
N TYR A 209 -1.55 -6.91 16.76
CA TYR A 209 -1.05 -7.18 15.41
C TYR A 209 -2.03 -8.01 14.56
N THR A 210 -1.89 -7.91 13.24
CA THR A 210 -2.56 -8.82 12.30
C THR A 210 -2.26 -10.27 12.67
N ASN A 211 -3.28 -11.12 12.56
CA ASN A 211 -3.20 -12.54 12.95
C ASN A 211 -3.00 -12.85 14.46
N ALA A 212 -3.03 -11.86 15.36
CA ALA A 212 -2.96 -12.08 16.81
C ALA A 212 -4.23 -12.71 17.44
N GLY A 213 -5.12 -13.31 16.65
CA GLY A 213 -6.36 -13.93 17.16
C GLY A 213 -7.48 -12.94 17.55
N LYS A 214 -7.36 -11.63 17.21
CA LYS A 214 -8.37 -10.62 17.55
C LYS A 214 -9.79 -11.00 17.10
N SER A 215 -9.94 -11.45 15.86
CA SER A 215 -11.23 -11.84 15.29
C SER A 215 -11.75 -13.14 15.91
N THR A 216 -10.87 -14.06 16.27
CA THR A 216 -11.21 -15.30 16.99
C THR A 216 -11.79 -14.99 18.37
N LEU A 217 -11.11 -14.13 19.15
CA LEU A 217 -11.59 -13.70 20.46
C LEU A 217 -12.90 -12.93 20.34
N PHE A 218 -13.02 -12.03 19.35
CA PHE A 218 -14.25 -11.28 19.10
C PHE A 218 -15.44 -12.21 18.85
N ASN A 219 -15.27 -13.22 17.99
CA ASN A 219 -16.32 -14.19 17.69
C ASN A 219 -16.70 -15.04 18.92
N ALA A 220 -15.71 -15.50 19.68
CA ALA A 220 -15.92 -16.28 20.88
C ALA A 220 -16.73 -15.51 21.93
N LEU A 221 -16.44 -14.21 22.11
CA LEU A 221 -17.16 -13.36 23.04
C LEU A 221 -18.57 -13.02 22.53
N THR A 222 -18.72 -12.66 21.26
CA THR A 222 -19.95 -12.04 20.74
C THR A 222 -20.88 -13.02 20.00
N ALA A 223 -20.57 -14.32 20.01
CA ALA A 223 -21.24 -15.35 19.21
C ALA A 223 -21.40 -14.96 17.73
N SER A 224 -20.46 -14.18 17.20
CA SER A 224 -20.54 -13.62 15.85
C SER A 224 -19.74 -14.44 14.85
N THR A 225 -20.07 -14.27 13.57
CA THR A 225 -19.43 -14.96 12.44
C THR A 225 -18.53 -14.01 11.66
N VAL A 226 -17.72 -13.18 12.35
CA VAL A 226 -16.71 -12.35 11.66
C VAL A 226 -15.70 -13.26 10.99
N LEU A 227 -15.29 -12.91 9.78
CA LEU A 227 -14.33 -13.70 9.02
C LEU A 227 -13.01 -13.86 9.80
N VAL A 228 -12.65 -15.11 10.10
CA VAL A 228 -11.34 -15.48 10.62
C VAL A 228 -10.64 -16.26 9.52
N LYS A 229 -9.51 -15.73 9.05
CA LYS A 229 -8.62 -16.40 8.11
C LYS A 229 -7.20 -16.18 8.56
N ASP A 230 -6.36 -17.19 8.38
CA ASP A 230 -4.91 -17.13 8.60
C ASP A 230 -4.23 -16.34 7.46
N GLN A 231 -4.57 -15.06 7.40
CA GLN A 231 -4.14 -14.11 6.38
C GLN A 231 -4.03 -12.73 7.00
N LEU A 232 -2.97 -12.00 6.67
CA LEU A 232 -2.80 -10.62 7.12
C LEU A 232 -3.97 -9.76 6.61
N PHE A 233 -4.46 -8.89 7.48
CA PHE A 233 -5.57 -7.97 7.22
C PHE A 233 -6.89 -8.64 6.78
N ALA A 234 -7.16 -9.85 7.29
CA ALA A 234 -8.42 -10.57 7.05
C ALA A 234 -9.69 -9.72 7.32
N THR A 235 -9.60 -8.78 8.26
CA THR A 235 -10.68 -7.84 8.62
C THR A 235 -10.13 -6.41 8.66
N LEU A 236 -10.57 -5.57 7.70
CA LEU A 236 -10.25 -4.14 7.67
C LEU A 236 -11.38 -3.28 8.24
N ASP A 237 -12.63 -3.68 7.98
CA ASP A 237 -13.80 -2.92 8.39
C ASP A 237 -14.11 -3.12 9.89
N THR A 238 -14.47 -2.02 10.57
CA THR A 238 -14.85 -2.08 11.99
C THR A 238 -16.16 -2.84 12.18
N THR A 239 -16.17 -3.77 13.13
CA THR A 239 -17.37 -4.53 13.51
C THR A 239 -17.72 -4.22 14.96
N MET A 240 -18.98 -3.88 15.23
CA MET A 240 -19.52 -3.68 16.58
C MET A 240 -20.59 -4.72 16.86
N ARG A 241 -20.57 -5.29 18.06
CA ARG A 241 -21.59 -6.22 18.57
C ARG A 241 -21.87 -5.89 20.03
N ALA A 242 -23.12 -6.04 20.43
CA ALA A 242 -23.48 -6.06 21.84
C ALA A 242 -23.03 -7.39 22.43
N LEU A 243 -22.54 -7.34 23.66
CA LEU A 243 -22.20 -8.51 24.46
C LEU A 243 -23.19 -8.54 25.63
N GLU A 244 -23.95 -9.62 25.74
CA GLU A 244 -24.73 -9.91 26.95
C GLU A 244 -23.78 -10.60 27.95
N LEU A 245 -23.66 -10.02 29.14
CA LEU A 245 -22.79 -10.50 30.23
C LEU A 245 -23.62 -11.20 31.31
#